data_AF-A0A974BKY3-F1
#
_entry.id   AF-A0A974BKY3-F1
#
_cell.length_a   1.000
_cell.length_b   1.000
_cell.length_c   1.000
_cell.angle_alpha   90.00
_cell.angle_beta   90.00
_cell.angle_gamma   90.00
#
_symmetry.space_group_name_H-M   'P 1'
#
loop_
_entity.id
_entity.type
_entity.pdbx_description
1 polymer ?
#
loop_
_entity_poly.entity_id
_entity_poly.type
_entity_poly.pdbx_seq_one_letter_code
_entity_poly.pdbx_strand_id
1 'polypeptide(L)' 'MQVQKYHKETKTVLFQGRQVVIENLTPMLPPKLREQRKKEIEERLFEVFVKYQGKGR' A
#
# COMPACT_ATOMS: atom_id res chain seq x y z
N MET A 1 7.92 -17.34 15.07
CA MET A 1 8.25 -15.95 14.66
C MET A 1 7.73 -15.74 13.25
N GLN A 2 6.96 -14.69 12.99
CA GLN A 2 6.39 -14.43 11.66
C GLN A 2 7.42 -13.68 10.81
N VAL A 3 7.87 -14.27 9.70
CA VAL A 3 8.83 -13.64 8.78
C VAL A 3 8.09 -12.58 7.96
N GLN A 4 8.40 -11.31 8.21
CA GLN A 4 7.87 -10.19 7.42
C GLN A 4 8.41 -10.31 5.99
N LYS A 5 7.51 -10.48 5.01
CA LYS A 5 7.88 -10.50 3.60
C LYS A 5 7.99 -9.07 3.09
N TYR A 6 8.94 -8.82 2.21
CA TYR A 6 9.15 -7.50 1.60
C TYR A 6 9.10 -7.62 0.08
N HIS A 7 8.50 -6.63 -0.57
CA HIS A 7 8.77 -6.37 -1.97
C HIS A 7 10.07 -5.56 -2.04
N LYS A 8 11.03 -6.04 -2.83
CA LYS A 8 12.31 -5.38 -3.02
C LYS A 8 12.37 -4.76 -4.40
N GLU A 9 12.66 -3.48 -4.44
CA GLU A 9 12.97 -2.75 -5.66
C GLU A 9 14.40 -2.21 -5.54
N THR A 10 15.21 -2.34 -6.59
CA THR A 10 16.57 -1.80 -6.62
C THR A 10 16.66 -0.76 -7.72
N LYS A 11 17.16 0.43 -7.38
CA LYS A 11 17.38 1.53 -8.31
C LYS A 11 18.79 2.05 -8.17
N THR A 12 19.42 2.37 -9.31
CA THR A 12 20.70 3.08 -9.32
C THR A 12 20.42 4.52 -9.62
N VAL A 13 20.89 5.42 -8.76
CA VAL A 13 20.71 6.87 -8.92
C VAL A 13 22.05 7.57 -8.86
N LEU A 14 22.16 8.71 -9.53
CA LEU A 14 23.29 9.62 -9.35
C LEU A 14 22.99 10.56 -8.18
N PHE A 15 23.83 10.53 -7.15
CA PHE A 15 23.75 11.43 -6.01
C PHE A 15 25.12 12.08 -5.79
N GLN A 16 25.17 13.41 -5.84
CA GLN A 16 26.41 14.19 -5.69
C GLN A 16 27.54 13.74 -6.65
N GLY A 17 27.19 13.46 -7.90
CA GLY A 17 28.16 13.04 -8.93
C GLY A 17 28.66 11.59 -8.77
N ARG A 18 28.13 10.82 -7.82
CA ARG A 18 28.44 9.40 -7.61
C ARG A 18 27.22 8.53 -7.90
N GLN A 19 27.44 7.34 -8.45
CA GLN A 19 26.36 6.35 -8.55
C GLN A 19 26.14 5.70 -7.17
N VAL A 20 24.89 5.66 -6.74
CA VAL A 20 24.44 5.04 -5.50
C VAL A 20 23.34 4.04 -5.82
N VAL A 21 23.46 2.84 -5.27
CA VAL A 21 22.42 1.82 -5.35
C VAL A 21 21.50 2.00 -4.15
N ILE A 22 20.20 2.14 -4.42
CA ILE A 22 19.16 2.24 -3.41
C ILE A 22 18.30 0.98 -3.49
N GLU A 23 18.16 0.30 -2.36
CA GLU A 23 17.24 -0.82 -2.17
C GLU A 23 16.00 -0.34 -1.42
N ASN A 24 14.87 -0.22 -2.12
CA ASN A 24 13.59 0.09 -1.49
C ASN A 24 12.93 -1.23 -1.04
N LEU A 25 12.67 -1.37 0.26
CA LEU A 25 11.93 -2.50 0.82
C LEU A 25 10.53 -2.03 1.23
N THR A 26 9.51 -2.55 0.55
CA THR A 26 8.11 -2.30 0.92
C THR A 26 7.57 -3.49 1.72
N PRO A 27 7.14 -3.30 2.98
CA PRO A 27 6.61 -4.40 3.79
C PRO A 27 5.33 -4.95 3.18
N MET A 28 5.28 -6.27 3.01
CA MET A 28 4.10 -6.96 2.51
C MET A 28 3.26 -7.43 3.70
N LEU A 29 2.02 -6.97 3.74
CA LEU A 29 1.05 -7.47 4.69
C LEU A 29 0.80 -8.97 4.47
N PRO A 30 0.69 -9.79 5.54
CA PRO A 30 0.28 -11.18 5.43
C PRO A 30 -1.09 -11.31 4.73
N PRO A 31 -1.38 -12.42 4.02
CA PRO A 31 -2.64 -12.59 3.27
C PRO A 31 -3.89 -12.26 4.08
N LYS A 32 -3.99 -12.81 5.30
CA LYS A 32 -5.11 -12.56 6.22
C LYS A 32 -5.28 -11.07 6.56
N LEU A 33 -4.18 -10.37 6.80
CA LEU A 33 -4.20 -8.95 7.15
C LEU A 33 -4.53 -8.08 5.92
N ARG A 34 -4.10 -8.50 4.71
CA ARG A 34 -4.50 -7.84 3.46
C ARG A 34 -5.99 -7.94 3.21
N GLU A 35 -6.57 -9.12 3.38
CA GLU A 35 -8.01 -9.34 3.20
C GLU A 35 -8.82 -8.49 4.19
N GLN A 36 -8.40 -8.46 5.47
CA GLN A 36 -9.03 -7.61 6.48
C GLN A 36 -8.98 -6.12 6.09
N ARG A 37 -7.81 -5.62 5.67
CA ARG A 37 -7.66 -4.23 5.22
C ARG A 37 -8.49 -3.93 3.97
N LYS A 38 -8.55 -4.85 3.02
CA LYS A 38 -9.38 -4.70 1.81
C LYS A 38 -10.86 -4.58 2.17
N LYS A 39 -11.36 -5.46 3.05
CA LYS A 39 -12.73 -5.40 3.54
C LYS A 39 -13.05 -4.10 4.27
N GLU A 40 -12.16 -3.64 5.16
CA GLU A 40 -12.31 -2.35 5.87
C GLU A 40 -12.44 -1.17 4.90
N ILE A 41 -11.64 -1.17 3.82
CA ILE A 41 -11.71 -0.15 2.78
C ILE A 41 -13.05 -0.22 2.02
N GLU A 42 -13.47 -1.42 1.63
CA GLU A 42 -14.75 -1.62 0.92
C GLU A 42 -15.95 -1.17 1.77
N GLU A 43 -15.98 -1.51 3.06
CA GLU A 43 -17.02 -1.07 4.01
C GLU A 43 -17.06 0.45 4.12
N ARG A 44 -15.90 1.10 4.30
CA ARG A 44 -15.82 2.57 4.37
C ARG A 44 -16.24 3.25 3.06
N LEU A 45 -15.87 2.69 1.92
CA LEU A 45 -16.29 3.21 0.62
C LEU A 45 -17.80 3.07 0.42
N PHE A 46 -18.37 1.94 0.84
CA PHE A 46 -19.82 1.73 0.79
C PHE A 46 -20.56 2.79 1.61
N GLU A 47 -20.12 3.06 2.85
CA GLU A 47 -20.69 4.12 3.69
C GLU A 47 -20.65 5.50 3.00
N VAL A 48 -19.52 5.84 2.37
CA VAL A 48 -19.37 7.09 1.62
C VAL A 48 -20.35 7.15 0.46
N PHE A 49 -20.46 6.09 -0.35
CA PHE A 49 -21.38 6.06 -1.48
C PHE A 49 -22.83 6.21 -1.03
N VAL A 50 -23.25 5.49 0.01
CA VAL A 50 -24.60 5.62 0.60
C VAL A 50 -24.84 7.06 1.08
N LYS A 51 -23.88 7.67 1.78
CA LYS A 51 -24.01 9.03 2.33
C LYS A 51 -24.26 10.11 1.27
N TYR A 52 -23.80 9.89 0.04
CA TYR A 52 -23.91 10.87 -1.05
C TYR A 52 -24.82 10.42 -2.20
N GLN A 53 -25.44 9.24 -2.11
CA GLN A 53 -26.43 8.76 -3.07
C GLN A 53 -27.67 9.67 -3.04
N GLY A 54 -27.67 10.72 -3.87
CA GLY A 54 -28.78 11.68 -4.00
C GLY A 54 -28.51 13.11 -3.52
N LYS A 55 -27.30 13.43 -3.04
CA LYS A 55 -26.91 14.81 -2.64
C LYS A 55 -26.49 15.73 -3.79
N GLY A 56 -26.55 15.23 -5.03
CA GLY A 56 -26.23 15.97 -6.25
C GLY A 56 -27.41 16.11 -7.22
N ARG A 57 -28.65 15.97 -6.73
CA ARG A 57 -29.86 16.36 -7.46
C ARG A 57 -30.42 17.65 -6.91
#